data_AF-A0A9D6E4C2-F1
#
_entry.id   AF-A0A9D6E4C2-F1
#
_cell.length_a   1.000
_cell.length_b   1.000
_cell.length_c   1.000
_cell.angle_alpha   90.00
_cell.angle_beta   90.00
_cell.angle_gamma   90.00
#
_symmetry.space_group_name_H-M   'P 1'
#
loop_
_entity.id
_entity.type
_entity.pdbx_description
1 polymer ?
#
loop_
_entity_poly.entity_id
_entity_poly.type
_entity_poly.pdbx_seq_one_letter_code
_entity_poly.pdbx_strand_id
1 'polypeptide(L)'
;MTATTNRRGIALPVTIFIITLMTIMLAAAFARVGAEREVAVGASEAISALTVAQSGLQRYLGMKTVRPPDGDSVRFNVTGGYTDVVARIVESDSLDDQKTMYIVRSTGYVIVPAQGATAQGKRTVAQFAQWQVGAIRRIAAYVAANGIDVQNPAARVFVSGRDSCATASTLLSARVASGSKNLNRGTFEPDPPRAVAGGSGNFVADTTGVDWNSIVNGGFVPDYRYINTADLDYKSHMVQGNAPLSNTIGRGLLIVTGDLTTSGSSAGWQGIVLVGGRIIFSNGTNSRFEGLVFSGLNELLGGAPPANTVLGGSGGGTRYHLYYCSPYVDATLAALTGFAPIRNAWVDNWASY
;
A
#
# COMPACT_ATOMS: atom_id res chain seq x y z
N MET A 1 -18.24 98.49 33.40
CA MET A 1 -17.59 97.42 32.61
C MET A 1 -18.07 96.07 33.12
N THR A 2 -18.94 95.40 32.39
CA THR A 2 -19.20 93.96 32.55
C THR A 2 -19.75 93.44 31.24
N ALA A 3 -18.89 92.82 30.43
CA ALA A 3 -19.25 92.18 29.18
C ALA A 3 -19.89 90.81 29.49
N THR A 4 -21.18 90.66 29.20
CA THR A 4 -21.87 89.38 29.19
C THR A 4 -21.43 88.59 27.97
N THR A 5 -20.56 87.59 28.17
CA THR A 5 -20.08 86.68 27.14
C THR A 5 -21.22 85.80 26.65
N ASN A 6 -21.55 85.92 25.36
CA ASN A 6 -22.62 85.18 24.69
C ASN A 6 -22.23 83.70 24.53
N ARG A 7 -22.56 82.87 25.52
CA ARG A 7 -22.23 81.41 25.55
C ARG A 7 -23.07 80.54 24.60
N ARG A 8 -23.87 81.11 23.69
CA ARG A 8 -24.81 80.36 22.83
C ARG A 8 -24.32 80.07 21.39
N GLY A 9 -23.14 80.53 20.99
CA GLY A 9 -22.64 80.40 19.62
C GLY A 9 -21.80 79.15 19.29
N ILE A 10 -21.31 78.40 20.28
CA ILE A 10 -20.35 77.29 20.08
C ILE A 10 -21.02 75.89 20.03
N ALA A 11 -22.25 75.76 20.53
CA ALA A 11 -22.91 74.46 20.66
C ALA A 11 -23.16 73.76 19.32
N LEU A 12 -23.60 74.49 18.30
CA LEU A 12 -23.97 73.93 16.99
C LEU A 12 -22.76 73.47 16.15
N PRO A 13 -21.66 74.24 16.05
CA PRO A 13 -20.42 73.74 15.43
C PRO A 13 -19.85 72.50 16.13
N VAL A 14 -19.94 72.45 17.47
CA VAL A 14 -19.43 71.31 18.25
C VAL A 14 -20.26 70.05 18.05
N THR A 15 -21.60 70.14 18.00
CA THR A 15 -22.43 68.97 17.69
C THR A 15 -22.23 68.47 16.27
N ILE A 16 -22.12 69.35 15.27
CA ILE A 16 -21.80 68.94 13.89
C ILE A 16 -20.44 68.24 13.86
N PHE A 17 -19.43 68.80 14.52
CA PHE A 17 -18.11 68.18 14.61
C PHE A 17 -18.18 66.78 15.24
N ILE A 18 -18.87 66.63 16.38
CA ILE A 18 -19.04 65.34 17.06
C ILE A 18 -19.77 64.33 16.16
N ILE A 19 -20.85 64.73 15.50
CA ILE A 19 -21.62 63.84 14.60
C ILE A 19 -20.73 63.41 13.43
N THR A 20 -19.98 64.31 12.80
CA THR A 20 -19.07 63.95 11.71
C THR A 20 -17.96 63.01 12.17
N LEU A 21 -17.37 63.26 13.35
CA LEU A 21 -16.35 62.38 13.94
C LEU A 21 -16.92 60.99 14.23
N MET A 22 -18.11 60.90 14.84
CA MET A 22 -18.79 59.63 15.09
C MET A 22 -19.11 58.89 13.79
N THR A 23 -19.54 59.61 12.75
CA THR A 23 -19.87 59.02 11.44
C THR A 23 -18.62 58.45 10.78
N ILE A 24 -17.48 59.15 10.83
CA ILE A 24 -16.19 58.68 10.31
C ILE A 24 -15.70 57.46 11.09
N MET A 25 -15.78 57.48 12.42
CA MET A 25 -15.40 56.34 13.26
C MET A 25 -16.28 55.10 12.99
N LEU A 26 -17.59 55.29 12.84
CA LEU A 26 -18.52 54.20 12.53
C LEU A 26 -18.25 53.61 11.15
N ALA A 27 -18.01 54.46 10.14
CA ALA A 27 -17.66 54.03 8.79
C ALA A 27 -16.34 53.24 8.77
N ALA A 28 -15.32 53.73 9.49
CA ALA A 28 -14.04 53.02 9.62
C ALA A 28 -14.19 51.67 10.34
N ALA A 29 -15.01 51.60 11.39
CA ALA A 29 -15.30 50.36 12.10
C ALA A 29 -16.00 49.34 11.20
N PHE A 30 -17.01 49.75 10.41
CA PHE A 30 -17.70 48.86 9.47
C PHE A 30 -16.78 48.38 8.35
N ALA A 31 -15.94 49.25 7.78
CA ALA A 31 -14.97 48.84 6.77
C ALA A 31 -13.98 47.80 7.31
N ARG A 32 -13.50 47.99 8.54
CA ARG A 32 -12.60 47.05 9.20
C ARG A 32 -13.28 45.71 9.50
N VAL A 33 -14.48 45.71 10.07
CA VAL A 33 -15.24 44.48 10.36
C VAL A 33 -15.58 43.73 9.06
N GLY A 34 -15.92 44.46 7.99
CA GLY A 34 -16.12 43.89 6.66
C GLY A 34 -14.89 43.16 6.15
N ALA A 35 -13.72 43.82 6.21
CA ALA A 35 -12.45 43.22 5.81
C ALA A 35 -12.06 42.00 6.68
N GLU A 36 -12.22 42.09 8.01
CA GLU A 36 -11.96 40.96 8.91
C GLU A 36 -12.87 39.78 8.63
N ARG A 37 -14.16 40.03 8.34
CA ARG A 37 -15.12 38.99 7.95
C ARG A 37 -14.75 38.35 6.62
N GLU A 38 -14.39 39.13 5.62
CA GLU A 38 -14.00 38.62 4.30
C GLU A 38 -12.72 37.76 4.38
N VAL A 39 -11.73 38.21 5.15
CA VAL A 39 -10.51 37.45 5.43
C VAL A 39 -10.83 36.15 6.17
N ALA A 40 -11.70 36.19 7.18
CA ALA A 40 -12.08 35.00 7.96
C ALA A 40 -12.85 33.97 7.11
N VAL A 41 -13.80 34.43 6.29
CA VAL A 41 -14.56 33.56 5.37
C VAL A 41 -13.61 32.97 4.32
N GLY A 42 -12.78 33.80 3.68
CA GLY A 42 -11.82 33.32 2.69
C GLY A 42 -10.80 32.32 3.26
N ALA A 43 -10.35 32.52 4.49
CA ALA A 43 -9.47 31.58 5.19
C ALA A 43 -10.18 30.23 5.47
N SER A 44 -11.42 30.27 5.94
CA SER A 44 -12.23 29.08 6.21
C SER A 44 -12.52 28.27 4.93
N GLU A 45 -12.86 28.95 3.84
CA GLU A 45 -13.11 28.33 2.54
C GLU A 45 -11.84 27.76 1.92
N ALA A 46 -10.69 28.41 2.12
CA ALA A 46 -9.39 27.89 1.67
C ALA A 46 -9.02 26.58 2.40
N ILE A 47 -9.22 26.51 3.72
CA ILE A 47 -8.99 25.28 4.50
C ILE A 47 -9.94 24.18 4.04
N SER A 48 -11.22 24.50 3.88
CA SER A 48 -12.23 23.54 3.42
C SER A 48 -11.91 23.01 2.02
N ALA A 49 -11.51 23.88 1.09
CA ALA A 49 -11.11 23.48 -0.26
C ALA A 49 -9.87 22.59 -0.26
N LEU A 50 -8.90 22.86 0.64
CA LEU A 50 -7.72 22.02 0.81
C LEU A 50 -8.09 20.62 1.30
N THR A 51 -8.97 20.51 2.31
CA THR A 51 -9.44 19.21 2.81
C THR A 51 -10.19 18.42 1.73
N VAL A 52 -11.07 19.09 0.96
CA VAL A 52 -11.76 18.50 -0.19
C VAL A 52 -10.74 17.99 -1.22
N ALA A 53 -9.74 18.80 -1.58
CA ALA A 53 -8.70 18.43 -2.54
C ALA A 53 -7.87 17.23 -2.05
N GLN A 54 -7.45 17.22 -0.79
CA GLN A 54 -6.69 16.12 -0.19
C GLN A 54 -7.49 14.82 -0.15
N SER A 55 -8.77 14.88 0.20
CA SER A 55 -9.64 13.70 0.21
C SER A 55 -9.80 13.09 -1.19
N GLY A 56 -9.96 13.93 -2.22
CA GLY A 56 -10.00 13.50 -3.62
C GLY A 56 -8.72 12.81 -4.06
N LEU A 57 -7.57 13.42 -3.72
CA LEU A 57 -6.26 12.89 -4.03
C LEU A 57 -6.08 11.49 -3.45
N GLN A 58 -6.32 11.34 -2.14
CA GLN A 58 -6.16 10.06 -1.45
C GLN A 58 -7.12 8.99 -2.00
N ARG A 59 -8.37 9.37 -2.27
CA ARG A 59 -9.37 8.46 -2.85
C ARG A 59 -8.98 8.00 -4.25
N TYR A 60 -8.46 8.88 -5.08
CA TYR A 60 -7.98 8.53 -6.42
C TYR A 60 -6.79 7.57 -6.37
N LEU A 61 -5.78 7.88 -5.54
CA LEU A 61 -4.59 7.04 -5.39
C LEU A 61 -4.96 5.63 -4.89
N GLY A 62 -5.91 5.52 -3.95
CA GLY A 62 -6.34 4.25 -3.38
C GLY A 62 -7.31 3.43 -4.24
N MET A 63 -8.04 4.06 -5.18
CA MET A 63 -9.03 3.32 -5.99
C MET A 63 -8.45 2.69 -7.27
N LYS A 64 -7.31 3.20 -7.76
CA LYS A 64 -6.79 2.83 -9.07
C LYS A 64 -6.04 1.50 -8.99
N THR A 65 -6.65 0.47 -9.57
CA THR A 65 -6.07 -0.88 -9.71
C THR A 65 -5.60 -1.20 -11.14
N VAL A 66 -5.96 -0.34 -12.10
CA VAL A 66 -5.52 -0.40 -13.49
C VAL A 66 -4.76 0.88 -13.81
N ARG A 67 -3.66 0.76 -14.57
CA ARG A 67 -2.81 1.89 -14.93
C ARG A 67 -3.66 2.96 -15.62
N PRO A 68 -3.74 4.18 -15.07
CA PRO A 68 -4.49 5.23 -15.73
C PRO A 68 -3.76 5.69 -16.99
N PRO A 69 -4.49 5.97 -18.08
CA PRO A 69 -3.92 6.65 -19.24
C PRO A 69 -3.42 8.06 -18.87
N ASP A 70 -2.55 8.62 -19.69
CA ASP A 70 -2.12 10.01 -19.49
C ASP A 70 -3.31 10.97 -19.61
N GLY A 71 -3.47 11.85 -18.63
CA GLY A 71 -4.60 12.77 -18.54
C GLY A 71 -5.89 12.18 -17.99
N ASP A 72 -5.86 10.97 -17.41
CA ASP A 72 -7.03 10.38 -16.75
C ASP A 72 -7.61 11.34 -15.70
N SER A 73 -8.90 11.60 -15.79
CA SER A 73 -9.60 12.60 -14.99
C SER A 73 -10.85 12.01 -14.37
N VAL A 74 -11.02 12.21 -13.06
CA VAL A 74 -12.18 11.73 -12.29
C VAL A 74 -12.65 12.82 -11.32
N ARG A 75 -13.96 13.03 -11.27
CA ARG A 75 -14.60 13.88 -10.25
C ARG A 75 -15.09 13.04 -9.09
N PHE A 76 -14.79 13.47 -7.86
CA PHE A 76 -15.40 12.93 -6.64
C PHE A 76 -16.26 13.99 -5.96
N ASN A 77 -17.45 13.58 -5.55
CA ASN A 77 -18.28 14.37 -4.65
C ASN A 77 -17.90 14.00 -3.21
N VAL A 78 -17.66 15.02 -2.39
CA VAL A 78 -17.32 14.86 -0.97
C VAL A 78 -18.11 15.86 -0.15
N THR A 79 -18.23 15.64 1.15
CA THR A 79 -18.95 16.58 2.01
C THR A 79 -18.31 17.97 1.93
N GLY A 80 -19.11 18.99 1.62
CA GLY A 80 -18.67 20.39 1.47
C GLY A 80 -18.27 20.81 0.05
N GLY A 81 -18.31 19.91 -0.94
CA GLY A 81 -18.03 20.28 -2.33
C GLY A 81 -17.73 19.11 -3.27
N TYR A 82 -16.89 19.36 -4.26
CA TYR A 82 -16.39 18.33 -5.15
C TYR A 82 -14.92 18.56 -5.47
N THR A 83 -14.28 17.53 -6.00
CA THR A 83 -12.87 17.57 -6.36
C THR A 83 -12.66 16.92 -7.70
N ASP A 84 -11.85 17.57 -8.54
CA ASP A 84 -11.43 17.07 -9.84
C ASP A 84 -9.99 16.59 -9.73
N VAL A 85 -9.79 15.28 -9.94
CA VAL A 85 -8.48 14.65 -9.88
C VAL A 85 -8.03 14.31 -11.29
N VAL A 86 -6.81 14.70 -11.65
CA VAL A 86 -6.19 14.43 -12.94
C VAL A 86 -4.82 13.81 -12.72
N ALA A 87 -4.58 12.63 -13.27
CA ALA A 87 -3.26 12.01 -13.32
C ALA A 87 -2.60 12.30 -14.66
N ARG A 88 -1.35 12.76 -14.65
CA ARG A 88 -0.51 12.88 -15.86
C ARG A 88 0.79 12.15 -15.69
N ILE A 89 1.29 11.60 -16.78
CA ILE A 89 2.61 10.98 -16.83
C ILE A 89 3.66 12.09 -16.89
N VAL A 90 4.62 12.04 -15.96
CA VAL A 90 5.78 12.96 -15.91
C VAL A 90 6.99 12.30 -16.53
N GLU A 91 7.14 11.00 -16.30
CA GLU A 91 8.22 10.18 -16.83
C GLU A 91 7.67 8.79 -17.12
N SER A 92 8.04 8.25 -18.28
CA SER A 92 7.75 6.87 -18.64
C SER A 92 9.00 6.26 -19.28
N ASP A 93 9.40 5.09 -18.80
CA ASP A 93 10.34 4.24 -19.51
C ASP A 93 9.56 3.42 -20.53
N SER A 94 9.89 3.54 -21.82
CA SER A 94 9.17 2.83 -22.90
C SER A 94 9.41 1.31 -22.88
N LEU A 95 10.35 0.84 -22.07
CA LEU A 95 10.69 -0.57 -21.94
C LEU A 95 10.15 -1.22 -20.65
N ASP A 96 9.68 -0.42 -19.68
CA ASP A 96 9.28 -0.92 -18.36
C ASP A 96 8.11 -0.11 -17.76
N ASP A 97 6.92 -0.69 -17.84
CA ASP A 97 5.68 -0.13 -17.28
C ASP A 97 5.77 0.11 -15.76
N GLN A 98 6.70 -0.56 -15.05
CA GLN A 98 6.88 -0.45 -13.59
C GLN A 98 7.54 0.86 -13.14
N LYS A 99 8.10 1.65 -14.07
CA LYS A 99 8.81 2.90 -13.77
C LYS A 99 8.06 4.15 -14.22
N THR A 100 6.77 4.02 -14.52
CA THR A 100 5.96 5.18 -14.93
C THR A 100 5.71 6.08 -13.73
N MET A 101 6.21 7.31 -13.78
CA MET A 101 5.98 8.33 -12.77
C MET A 101 4.81 9.23 -13.19
N TYR A 102 3.90 9.44 -12.25
CA TYR A 102 2.75 10.30 -12.41
C TYR A 102 2.83 11.50 -11.47
N ILE A 103 2.27 12.61 -11.93
CA ILE A 103 1.78 13.67 -11.07
C ILE A 103 0.27 13.54 -10.98
N VAL A 104 -0.23 13.28 -9.78
CA VAL A 104 -1.67 13.23 -9.51
C VAL A 104 -2.06 14.55 -8.87
N ARG A 105 -2.84 15.34 -9.60
CA ARG A 105 -3.30 16.66 -9.19
C ARG A 105 -4.77 16.58 -8.78
N SER A 106 -5.10 17.10 -7.61
CA SER A 106 -6.48 17.17 -7.11
C SER A 106 -6.86 18.62 -6.86
N THR A 107 -7.95 19.05 -7.47
CA THR A 107 -8.48 20.41 -7.35
C THR A 107 -9.81 20.38 -6.62
N GLY A 108 -9.82 20.83 -5.38
CA GLY A 108 -11.02 20.90 -4.54
C GLY A 108 -11.77 22.20 -4.74
N TYR A 109 -13.09 22.09 -4.85
CA TYR A 109 -14.04 23.19 -5.00
C TYR A 109 -15.04 23.13 -3.86
N VAL A 110 -15.15 24.22 -3.09
CA VAL A 110 -16.13 24.35 -2.01
C VAL A 110 -17.44 24.87 -2.58
N ILE A 111 -18.53 24.16 -2.30
CA ILE A 111 -19.88 24.62 -2.60
C ILE A 111 -20.60 24.91 -1.29
N VAL A 112 -21.16 26.11 -1.17
CA VAL A 112 -22.06 26.48 -0.08
C VAL A 112 -23.51 26.33 -0.57
N PRO A 113 -24.29 25.34 -0.09
CA PRO A 113 -25.63 25.06 -0.62
C PRO A 113 -26.58 26.28 -0.61
N ALA A 114 -26.41 27.17 0.37
CA ALA A 114 -27.22 28.38 0.50
C ALA A 114 -26.91 29.48 -0.55
N GLN A 115 -25.78 29.39 -1.26
CA GLN A 115 -25.32 30.42 -2.21
C GLN A 115 -25.32 29.95 -3.67
N GLY A 116 -25.82 28.75 -3.95
CA GLY A 116 -25.90 28.18 -5.29
C GLY A 116 -24.69 27.31 -5.69
N ALA A 117 -24.62 26.95 -6.97
CA ALA A 117 -23.67 25.96 -7.49
C ALA A 117 -22.28 26.53 -7.84
N THR A 118 -22.02 27.81 -7.60
CA THR A 118 -20.73 28.45 -7.87
C THR A 118 -19.73 28.14 -6.78
N ALA A 119 -18.50 27.76 -7.18
CA ALA A 119 -17.43 27.45 -6.24
C ALA A 119 -16.96 28.73 -5.53
N GLN A 120 -17.03 28.72 -4.19
CA GLN A 120 -16.62 29.86 -3.35
C GLN A 120 -15.10 29.84 -3.09
N GLY A 121 -14.55 28.65 -2.89
CA GLY A 121 -13.11 28.42 -2.69
C GLY A 121 -12.57 27.33 -3.60
N LYS A 122 -11.34 27.54 -4.10
CA LYS A 122 -10.59 26.57 -4.91
C LYS A 122 -9.19 26.37 -4.33
N ARG A 123 -8.79 25.12 -4.15
CA ARG A 123 -7.40 24.74 -3.82
C ARG A 123 -6.95 23.55 -4.63
N THR A 124 -5.69 23.58 -5.05
CA THR A 124 -5.07 22.52 -5.84
C THR A 124 -3.90 21.94 -5.05
N VAL A 125 -3.91 20.62 -4.87
CA VAL A 125 -2.78 19.86 -4.32
C VAL A 125 -2.28 18.89 -5.38
N ALA A 126 -1.00 18.53 -5.29
CA ALA A 126 -0.41 17.51 -6.15
C ALA A 126 0.46 16.55 -5.34
N GLN A 127 0.56 15.32 -5.82
CA GLN A 127 1.45 14.29 -5.29
C GLN A 127 2.09 13.57 -6.46
N PHE A 128 3.42 13.48 -6.43
CA PHE A 128 4.11 12.54 -7.31
C PHE A 128 3.90 11.11 -6.81
N ALA A 129 3.53 10.22 -7.72
CA ALA A 129 3.32 8.81 -7.43
C ALA A 129 3.88 7.96 -8.56
N GLN A 130 4.46 6.83 -8.22
CA GLN A 130 4.88 5.84 -9.19
C GLN A 130 3.78 4.80 -9.38
N TRP A 131 3.52 4.42 -10.62
CA TRP A 131 2.68 3.25 -10.88
C TRP A 131 3.49 2.00 -10.58
N GLN A 132 3.06 1.25 -9.57
CA GLN A 132 3.69 -0.01 -9.22
C GLN A 132 2.83 -1.15 -9.70
N VAL A 133 3.48 -2.11 -10.37
CA VAL A 133 2.91 -3.42 -10.64
C VAL A 133 3.59 -4.37 -9.68
N GLY A 134 2.81 -5.09 -8.88
CA GLY A 134 3.35 -6.19 -8.09
C GLY A 134 3.90 -7.25 -9.04
N ALA A 135 5.21 -7.32 -9.21
CA ALA A 135 5.85 -8.33 -10.04
C ALA A 135 6.72 -9.23 -9.16
N ILE A 136 6.33 -10.50 -9.08
CA ILE A 136 7.14 -11.57 -8.51
C ILE A 136 7.37 -12.58 -9.62
N ARG A 137 8.63 -13.04 -9.77
CA ARG A 137 8.96 -14.03 -10.80
C ARG A 137 8.37 -15.39 -10.40
N ARG A 138 7.52 -15.94 -11.26
CA ARG A 138 6.91 -17.26 -11.08
C ARG A 138 7.87 -18.36 -11.53
N ILE A 139 8.81 -18.73 -10.67
CA ILE A 139 9.89 -19.66 -11.01
C ILE A 139 9.55 -21.09 -10.58
N ALA A 140 9.03 -21.25 -9.37
CA ALA A 140 8.62 -22.53 -8.82
C ALA A 140 7.43 -22.31 -7.87
N ALA A 141 6.63 -23.35 -7.62
CA ALA A 141 5.60 -23.31 -6.58
C ALA A 141 6.23 -23.05 -5.20
N TYR A 142 7.38 -23.65 -4.95
CA TYR A 142 8.14 -23.47 -3.73
C TYR A 142 9.61 -23.10 -4.00
N VAL A 143 10.07 -21.99 -3.46
CA VAL A 143 11.49 -21.59 -3.50
C VAL A 143 12.04 -21.63 -2.08
N ALA A 144 13.16 -22.33 -1.89
CA ALA A 144 13.83 -22.43 -0.60
C ALA A 144 15.31 -22.12 -0.75
N ALA A 145 15.63 -20.84 -0.53
CA ALA A 145 16.99 -20.33 -0.60
C ALA A 145 17.86 -20.84 0.57
N ASN A 146 17.27 -21.02 1.74
CA ASN A 146 17.90 -21.69 2.89
C ASN A 146 18.03 -23.21 2.73
N GLY A 147 17.56 -23.78 1.60
CA GLY A 147 17.52 -25.21 1.36
C GLY A 147 16.39 -25.94 2.09
N ILE A 148 16.16 -27.20 1.70
CA ILE A 148 15.12 -28.04 2.29
C ILE A 148 15.67 -29.37 2.79
N ASP A 149 15.07 -29.93 3.81
CA ASP A 149 15.31 -31.30 4.24
C ASP A 149 13.99 -32.05 4.36
N VAL A 150 13.78 -33.04 3.49
CA VAL A 150 12.54 -33.83 3.47
C VAL A 150 12.68 -35.04 4.37
N GLN A 151 12.08 -34.99 5.55
CA GLN A 151 12.23 -36.00 6.60
C GLN A 151 11.06 -36.99 6.70
N ASN A 152 9.92 -36.73 6.02
CA ASN A 152 8.77 -37.64 5.93
C ASN A 152 8.60 -38.24 4.52
N PRO A 153 7.90 -39.39 4.38
CA PRO A 153 7.64 -40.02 3.09
C PRO A 153 6.63 -39.27 2.21
N ALA A 154 6.63 -39.63 0.93
CA ALA A 154 5.94 -38.96 -0.19
C ALA A 154 4.43 -38.80 0.01
N ALA A 155 3.80 -39.74 0.74
CA ALA A 155 2.39 -39.68 1.10
C ALA A 155 2.01 -38.49 2.01
N ARG A 156 3.00 -37.75 2.56
CA ARG A 156 2.79 -36.61 3.45
C ARG A 156 3.33 -35.29 2.90
N VAL A 157 4.37 -35.33 2.06
CA VAL A 157 5.01 -34.13 1.50
C VAL A 157 4.68 -34.07 0.01
N PHE A 158 3.88 -33.08 -0.39
CA PHE A 158 3.46 -32.87 -1.76
C PHE A 158 3.74 -31.43 -2.19
N VAL A 159 4.58 -31.25 -3.22
CA VAL A 159 4.91 -29.95 -3.81
C VAL A 159 4.65 -30.00 -5.30
N SER A 160 3.72 -29.20 -5.80
CA SER A 160 3.36 -29.20 -7.22
C SER A 160 3.39 -27.81 -7.84
N GLY A 161 4.14 -27.70 -8.93
CA GLY A 161 4.15 -26.57 -9.86
C GLY A 161 3.07 -26.65 -10.93
N ARG A 162 2.28 -27.73 -10.99
CA ARG A 162 1.05 -27.75 -11.80
C ARG A 162 0.08 -26.76 -11.20
N ASP A 163 -0.55 -25.97 -12.05
CA ASP A 163 -1.64 -25.12 -11.62
C ASP A 163 -2.83 -25.99 -11.21
N SER A 164 -3.11 -26.04 -9.90
CA SER A 164 -4.19 -26.85 -9.34
C SER A 164 -5.56 -26.20 -9.48
N CYS A 165 -5.61 -24.93 -9.88
CA CYS A 165 -6.82 -24.10 -9.88
C CYS A 165 -7.27 -23.69 -11.28
N ALA A 166 -6.37 -23.76 -12.27
CA ALA A 166 -6.69 -23.49 -13.65
C ALA A 166 -5.83 -24.35 -14.59
N THR A 167 -6.13 -24.32 -15.88
CA THR A 167 -5.32 -24.98 -16.92
C THR A 167 -4.20 -24.06 -17.42
N ALA A 168 -3.46 -23.40 -16.52
CA ALA A 168 -2.38 -22.49 -16.89
C ALA A 168 -1.04 -23.23 -17.12
N SER A 169 0.01 -22.46 -17.44
CA SER A 169 1.36 -22.99 -17.61
C SER A 169 1.88 -23.61 -16.31
N THR A 170 2.59 -24.72 -16.46
CA THR A 170 3.18 -25.45 -15.33
C THR A 170 4.52 -24.85 -14.94
N LEU A 171 4.71 -24.58 -13.65
CA LEU A 171 5.97 -24.12 -13.06
C LEU A 171 6.85 -25.29 -12.61
N LEU A 172 8.07 -24.98 -12.17
CA LEU A 172 8.87 -25.92 -11.40
C LEU A 172 8.15 -26.26 -10.08
N SER A 173 8.28 -27.49 -9.60
CA SER A 173 7.77 -27.88 -8.28
C SER A 173 8.50 -27.10 -7.18
N ALA A 174 9.82 -27.22 -7.16
CA ALA A 174 10.67 -26.58 -6.19
C ALA A 174 11.94 -26.00 -6.82
N ARG A 175 12.44 -24.89 -6.29
CA ARG A 175 13.80 -24.39 -6.55
C ARG A 175 14.53 -24.25 -5.23
N VAL A 176 15.63 -24.95 -5.07
CA VAL A 176 16.27 -25.13 -3.76
C VAL A 176 17.78 -24.94 -3.85
N ALA A 177 18.41 -24.54 -2.74
CA ALA A 177 19.87 -24.41 -2.68
C ALA A 177 20.59 -25.77 -2.70
N SER A 178 21.87 -25.77 -3.10
CA SER A 178 22.73 -26.97 -3.27
C SER A 178 22.97 -27.80 -2.00
N GLY A 179 22.59 -27.31 -0.82
CA GLY A 179 22.65 -28.03 0.47
C GLY A 179 21.36 -28.77 0.86
N SER A 180 20.37 -28.86 -0.05
CA SER A 180 19.10 -29.54 0.22
C SER A 180 19.24 -31.05 0.30
N LYS A 181 18.45 -31.68 1.17
CA LYS A 181 18.57 -33.09 1.54
C LYS A 181 17.26 -33.84 1.28
N ASN A 182 17.40 -35.14 0.99
CA ASN A 182 16.29 -36.10 0.95
C ASN A 182 15.16 -35.77 -0.05
N LEU A 183 15.44 -35.03 -1.12
CA LEU A 183 14.45 -34.61 -2.12
C LEU A 183 13.65 -35.78 -2.73
N ASN A 184 14.22 -36.98 -2.75
CA ASN A 184 13.59 -38.21 -3.20
C ASN A 184 12.50 -38.76 -2.25
N ARG A 185 12.36 -38.22 -1.03
CA ARG A 185 11.39 -38.70 -0.04
C ARG A 185 10.02 -38.02 -0.16
N GLY A 186 9.91 -36.90 -0.88
CA GLY A 186 8.65 -36.19 -1.12
C GLY A 186 8.10 -36.44 -2.53
N THR A 187 6.85 -36.06 -2.77
CA THR A 187 6.26 -36.01 -4.12
C THR A 187 6.43 -34.61 -4.69
N PHE A 188 7.09 -34.50 -5.84
CA PHE A 188 7.34 -33.25 -6.54
C PHE A 188 6.79 -33.32 -7.97
N GLU A 189 5.82 -32.47 -8.32
CA GLU A 189 5.15 -32.48 -9.63
C GLU A 189 5.27 -31.15 -10.39
N PRO A 190 5.28 -31.14 -11.73
CA PRO A 190 5.17 -32.29 -12.65
C PRO A 190 6.43 -33.17 -12.67
N ASP A 191 6.29 -34.40 -13.16
CA ASP A 191 7.38 -35.36 -13.45
C ASP A 191 7.91 -35.15 -14.89
N PRO A 192 9.24 -35.11 -15.17
CA PRO A 192 10.35 -35.20 -14.22
C PRO A 192 10.31 -34.07 -13.19
N PRO A 193 10.50 -34.37 -11.87
CA PRO A 193 10.46 -33.36 -10.83
C PRO A 193 11.52 -32.33 -11.14
N ARG A 194 11.10 -31.13 -11.53
CA ARG A 194 12.04 -30.03 -11.73
C ARG A 194 12.35 -29.36 -10.40
N ALA A 195 12.63 -30.15 -9.37
CA ALA A 195 13.29 -29.67 -8.17
C ALA A 195 14.73 -29.33 -8.54
N VAL A 196 14.96 -28.10 -9.04
CA VAL A 196 16.30 -27.67 -9.45
C VAL A 196 17.05 -27.27 -8.19
N ALA A 197 17.82 -28.22 -7.65
CA ALA A 197 18.88 -27.92 -6.70
C ALA A 197 20.04 -27.30 -7.49
N GLY A 198 20.31 -26.01 -7.28
CA GLY A 198 21.35 -25.34 -8.06
C GLY A 198 21.75 -23.98 -7.48
N GLY A 199 23.04 -23.82 -7.21
CA GLY A 199 23.63 -22.58 -6.71
C GLY A 199 23.57 -22.42 -5.19
N SER A 200 24.15 -21.31 -4.72
CA SER A 200 24.10 -20.86 -3.33
C SER A 200 22.69 -20.39 -2.95
N GLY A 201 22.39 -20.29 -1.65
CA GLY A 201 21.12 -19.75 -1.17
C GLY A 201 20.83 -18.36 -1.70
N ASN A 202 21.84 -17.48 -1.67
CA ASN A 202 21.76 -16.15 -2.28
C ASN A 202 21.38 -16.19 -3.78
N PHE A 203 21.99 -17.07 -4.58
CA PHE A 203 21.62 -17.23 -5.99
C PHE A 203 20.16 -17.67 -6.17
N VAL A 204 19.69 -18.61 -5.35
CA VAL A 204 18.29 -19.05 -5.39
C VAL A 204 17.33 -17.91 -5.01
N ALA A 205 17.66 -17.15 -3.96
CA ALA A 205 16.86 -16.02 -3.51
C ALA A 205 16.83 -14.87 -4.55
N ASP A 206 17.96 -14.55 -5.17
CA ASP A 206 18.07 -13.50 -6.19
C ASP A 206 17.20 -13.78 -7.41
N THR A 207 17.03 -15.06 -7.76
CA THR A 207 16.20 -15.42 -8.91
C THR A 207 14.74 -15.02 -8.74
N THR A 208 14.24 -14.89 -7.51
CA THR A 208 12.84 -14.54 -7.20
C THR A 208 12.44 -13.15 -7.71
N GLY A 209 13.43 -12.25 -7.90
CA GLY A 209 13.20 -10.85 -8.25
C GLY A 209 12.59 -10.01 -7.13
N VAL A 210 12.49 -10.55 -5.91
CA VAL A 210 12.01 -9.83 -4.74
C VAL A 210 13.13 -8.95 -4.19
N ASP A 211 12.92 -7.63 -4.14
CA ASP A 211 13.81 -6.71 -3.43
C ASP A 211 13.61 -6.85 -1.91
N TRP A 212 14.18 -7.91 -1.36
CA TRP A 212 14.01 -8.26 0.05
C TRP A 212 14.61 -7.21 0.99
N ASN A 213 15.75 -6.62 0.61
CA ASN A 213 16.39 -5.57 1.41
C ASN A 213 15.50 -4.34 1.54
N SER A 214 14.84 -3.92 0.45
CA SER A 214 13.86 -2.83 0.49
C SER A 214 12.65 -3.17 1.39
N ILE A 215 12.10 -4.38 1.27
CA ILE A 215 10.97 -4.83 2.12
C ILE A 215 11.34 -4.77 3.62
N VAL A 216 12.46 -5.38 4.00
CA VAL A 216 12.89 -5.46 5.41
C VAL A 216 13.20 -4.07 5.99
N ASN A 217 13.74 -3.15 5.18
CA ASN A 217 14.09 -1.79 5.60
C ASN A 217 12.96 -0.75 5.39
N GLY A 218 11.71 -1.20 5.27
CA GLY A 218 10.54 -0.30 5.29
C GLY A 218 10.22 0.38 3.95
N GLY A 219 10.73 -0.16 2.85
CA GLY A 219 10.31 0.17 1.49
C GLY A 219 8.93 -0.39 1.12
N PHE A 220 8.44 -1.38 1.86
CA PHE A 220 7.09 -1.94 1.72
C PHE A 220 6.18 -1.50 2.89
N VAL A 221 4.97 -1.05 2.56
CA VAL A 221 3.94 -0.70 3.56
C VAL A 221 2.79 -1.70 3.43
N PRO A 222 2.63 -2.64 4.37
CA PRO A 222 1.56 -3.63 4.31
C PRO A 222 0.20 -3.02 4.71
N ASP A 223 -0.90 -3.67 4.33
CA ASP A 223 -2.24 -3.39 4.88
C ASP A 223 -2.29 -3.77 6.36
N TYR A 224 -1.71 -4.92 6.72
CA TYR A 224 -1.67 -5.44 8.09
C TYR A 224 -0.23 -5.68 8.57
N ARG A 225 0.07 -5.26 9.79
CA ARG A 225 1.36 -5.55 10.47
C ARG A 225 1.35 -6.85 11.29
N TYR A 226 0.31 -7.64 11.13
CA TYR A 226 0.07 -8.91 11.80
C TYR A 226 -0.66 -9.84 10.82
N ILE A 227 -0.75 -11.13 11.13
CA ILE A 227 -1.50 -12.08 10.30
C ILE A 227 -2.99 -11.91 10.60
N ASN A 228 -3.74 -11.37 9.64
CA ASN A 228 -5.20 -11.30 9.68
C ASN A 228 -5.77 -12.30 8.66
N THR A 229 -6.39 -13.37 9.14
CA THR A 229 -6.99 -14.38 8.27
C THR A 229 -8.50 -14.23 8.09
N ALA A 230 -9.11 -13.23 8.74
CA ALA A 230 -10.52 -12.93 8.55
C ALA A 230 -10.78 -12.11 7.27
N ASP A 231 -9.76 -11.39 6.80
CA ASP A 231 -9.80 -10.63 5.56
C ASP A 231 -9.46 -11.53 4.36
N LEU A 232 -10.38 -11.62 3.40
CA LEU A 232 -10.28 -12.48 2.23
C LEU A 232 -10.00 -11.70 0.93
N ASP A 233 -9.79 -10.38 1.02
CA ASP A 233 -9.63 -9.46 -0.13
C ASP A 233 -8.18 -9.39 -0.64
N TYR A 234 -7.42 -10.48 -0.47
CA TYR A 234 -6.03 -10.62 -0.93
C TYR A 234 -5.07 -9.52 -0.43
N LYS A 235 -5.34 -8.99 0.76
CA LYS A 235 -4.53 -7.94 1.39
C LYS A 235 -3.10 -8.39 1.71
N SER A 236 -2.23 -7.41 1.89
CA SER A 236 -0.84 -7.60 2.26
C SER A 236 -0.64 -7.59 3.77
N HIS A 237 0.12 -8.56 4.25
CA HIS A 237 0.41 -8.79 5.66
C HIS A 237 1.93 -8.86 5.81
N MET A 238 2.50 -8.07 6.72
CA MET A 238 3.92 -8.14 7.01
C MET A 238 4.13 -8.21 8.52
N VAL A 239 4.72 -9.32 8.97
CA VAL A 239 5.13 -9.52 10.36
C VAL A 239 6.63 -9.33 10.46
N GLN A 240 7.05 -8.41 11.32
CA GLN A 240 8.45 -8.24 11.67
C GLN A 240 8.85 -9.31 12.70
N GLY A 241 9.89 -10.09 12.38
CA GLY A 241 10.35 -11.21 13.18
C GLY A 241 9.61 -12.50 12.86
N ASN A 242 9.50 -13.38 13.86
CA ASN A 242 8.89 -14.69 13.71
C ASN A 242 7.36 -14.59 13.82
N ALA A 243 6.64 -15.43 13.08
CA ALA A 243 5.18 -15.42 13.07
C ALA A 243 4.58 -16.83 13.19
N PRO A 244 3.53 -17.03 14.00
CA PRO A 244 2.75 -18.27 14.00
C PRO A 244 1.57 -18.19 13.02
N LEU A 245 1.32 -19.29 12.30
CA LEU A 245 0.10 -19.53 11.51
C LEU A 245 -0.57 -20.79 12.07
N SER A 246 -1.61 -20.60 12.89
CA SER A 246 -2.21 -21.68 13.68
C SER A 246 -3.71 -21.81 13.45
N ASN A 247 -4.18 -23.02 13.11
CA ASN A 247 -5.61 -23.34 12.94
C ASN A 247 -6.37 -22.33 12.07
N THR A 248 -5.73 -21.79 11.05
CA THR A 248 -6.31 -20.79 10.16
C THR A 248 -5.76 -20.88 8.75
N ILE A 249 -6.54 -20.39 7.80
CA ILE A 249 -6.16 -20.23 6.40
C ILE A 249 -6.36 -18.76 6.05
N GLY A 250 -5.28 -18.07 5.70
CA GLY A 250 -5.34 -16.69 5.22
C GLY A 250 -5.18 -16.60 3.71
N ARG A 251 -5.23 -15.36 3.18
CA ARG A 251 -5.18 -15.10 1.75
C ARG A 251 -4.50 -13.76 1.43
N GLY A 252 -3.86 -13.66 0.27
CA GLY A 252 -3.17 -12.46 -0.21
C GLY A 252 -1.65 -12.58 -0.16
N LEU A 253 -0.97 -11.49 0.18
CA LEU A 253 0.48 -11.48 0.37
C LEU A 253 0.79 -11.63 1.86
N LEU A 254 1.57 -12.65 2.23
CA LEU A 254 2.12 -12.82 3.58
C LEU A 254 3.64 -12.65 3.53
N ILE A 255 4.15 -11.71 4.31
CA ILE A 255 5.58 -11.46 4.52
C ILE A 255 5.90 -11.72 5.98
N VAL A 256 6.92 -12.55 6.24
CA VAL A 256 7.46 -12.80 7.58
C VAL A 256 8.96 -12.60 7.51
N THR A 257 9.50 -11.61 8.23
CA THR A 257 10.94 -11.29 8.10
C THR A 257 11.84 -12.29 8.83
N GLY A 258 11.31 -13.02 9.81
CA GLY A 258 11.95 -14.14 10.50
C GLY A 258 11.42 -15.50 10.04
N ASP A 259 11.23 -16.42 11.00
CA ASP A 259 10.70 -17.76 10.78
C ASP A 259 9.16 -17.77 10.82
N LEU A 260 8.55 -18.52 9.90
CA LEU A 260 7.10 -18.80 9.91
C LEU A 260 6.84 -20.17 10.55
N THR A 261 6.09 -20.22 11.64
CA THR A 261 5.72 -21.48 12.31
C THR A 261 4.28 -21.85 12.01
N THR A 262 4.03 -22.96 11.31
CA THR A 262 2.68 -23.48 11.10
C THR A 262 2.33 -24.47 12.21
N SER A 263 1.10 -24.40 12.73
CA SER A 263 0.63 -25.30 13.80
C SER A 263 -0.87 -25.62 13.71
N GLY A 264 -1.29 -26.73 14.31
CA GLY A 264 -2.71 -27.09 14.43
C GLY A 264 -3.31 -27.81 13.21
N SER A 265 -4.58 -28.21 13.31
CA SER A 265 -5.22 -29.14 12.35
C SER A 265 -5.46 -28.57 10.96
N SER A 266 -5.33 -27.26 10.77
CA SER A 266 -5.46 -26.59 9.47
C SER A 266 -4.66 -25.29 9.49
N ALA A 267 -3.48 -25.26 8.87
CA ALA A 267 -2.68 -24.05 8.73
C ALA A 267 -2.42 -23.79 7.24
N GLY A 268 -2.75 -22.61 6.73
CA GLY A 268 -2.59 -22.40 5.29
C GLY A 268 -2.62 -20.97 4.82
N TRP A 269 -2.26 -20.80 3.56
CA TRP A 269 -2.29 -19.51 2.89
C TRP A 269 -2.61 -19.66 1.40
N GLN A 270 -3.48 -18.78 0.90
CA GLN A 270 -3.86 -18.71 -0.50
C GLN A 270 -3.31 -17.42 -1.13
N GLY A 271 -2.31 -17.51 -2.00
CA GLY A 271 -1.65 -16.36 -2.59
C GLY A 271 -0.14 -16.47 -2.53
N ILE A 272 0.54 -15.44 -2.05
CA ILE A 272 2.01 -15.38 -2.04
C ILE A 272 2.51 -15.34 -0.59
N VAL A 273 3.48 -16.19 -0.27
CA VAL A 273 4.12 -16.25 1.04
C VAL A 273 5.62 -16.02 0.90
N LEU A 274 6.14 -14.98 1.53
CA LEU A 274 7.55 -14.57 1.56
C LEU A 274 8.08 -14.72 2.99
N VAL A 275 9.02 -15.63 3.21
CA VAL A 275 9.63 -15.87 4.52
C VAL A 275 11.14 -15.60 4.45
N GLY A 276 11.62 -14.74 5.35
CA GLY A 276 13.04 -14.41 5.47
C GLY A 276 13.87 -15.56 6.01
N GLY A 277 13.40 -16.17 7.10
CA GLY A 277 13.99 -17.35 7.71
C GLY A 277 13.45 -18.65 7.11
N ARG A 278 13.26 -19.66 7.95
CA ARG A 278 12.69 -20.96 7.56
C ARG A 278 11.20 -21.05 7.83
N ILE A 279 10.57 -22.05 7.23
CA ILE A 279 9.21 -22.45 7.61
C ILE A 279 9.31 -23.65 8.56
N ILE A 280 8.75 -23.52 9.76
CA ILE A 280 8.72 -24.54 10.80
C ILE A 280 7.32 -25.15 10.81
N PHE A 281 7.21 -26.41 10.40
CA PHE A 281 5.94 -27.11 10.41
C PHE A 281 5.80 -27.95 11.68
N SER A 282 4.95 -27.52 12.62
CA SER A 282 4.81 -28.11 13.96
C SER A 282 4.09 -29.46 13.97
N ASN A 283 4.20 -30.20 15.08
CA ASN A 283 3.68 -31.57 15.19
C ASN A 283 2.16 -31.60 15.05
N GLY A 284 1.65 -32.60 14.30
CA GLY A 284 0.20 -32.77 14.10
C GLY A 284 -0.46 -31.76 13.15
N THR A 285 0.33 -30.89 12.51
CA THR A 285 -0.15 -29.85 11.59
C THR A 285 -0.54 -30.36 10.20
N ASN A 286 -1.69 -29.95 9.68
CA ASN A 286 -1.99 -30.09 8.25
C ASN A 286 -1.75 -28.74 7.57
N SER A 287 -0.61 -28.60 6.90
CA SER A 287 -0.21 -27.36 6.24
C SER A 287 -0.55 -27.36 4.77
N ARG A 288 -1.27 -26.34 4.31
CA ARG A 288 -1.70 -26.18 2.92
C ARG A 288 -1.43 -24.78 2.41
N PHE A 289 -0.51 -24.67 1.47
CA PHE A 289 -0.19 -23.43 0.77
C PHE A 289 -0.60 -23.54 -0.69
N GLU A 290 -1.35 -22.55 -1.18
CA GLU A 290 -1.87 -22.51 -2.54
C GLU A 290 -1.47 -21.20 -3.21
N GLY A 291 -0.46 -21.24 -4.06
CA GLY A 291 0.10 -20.11 -4.79
C GLY A 291 1.62 -20.20 -4.85
N LEU A 292 2.34 -19.15 -4.44
CA LEU A 292 3.80 -19.13 -4.43
C LEU A 292 4.33 -19.04 -3.00
N VAL A 293 5.28 -19.91 -2.65
CA VAL A 293 5.91 -19.92 -1.33
C VAL A 293 7.41 -19.74 -1.48
N PHE A 294 7.96 -18.83 -0.70
CA PHE A 294 9.39 -18.52 -0.66
C PHE A 294 9.88 -18.60 0.78
N SER A 295 11.03 -19.22 0.99
CA SER A 295 11.72 -19.28 2.28
C SER A 295 13.21 -19.02 2.12
N GLY A 296 13.85 -18.55 3.18
CA GLY A 296 15.26 -18.22 3.22
C GLY A 296 15.61 -16.91 2.52
N LEU A 297 14.67 -15.96 2.35
CA LEU A 297 14.96 -14.70 1.66
C LEU A 297 16.03 -13.85 2.38
N ASN A 298 16.30 -14.09 3.67
CA ASN A 298 17.40 -13.45 4.40
C ASN A 298 18.79 -13.79 3.85
N GLU A 299 18.92 -14.79 2.96
CA GLU A 299 20.12 -15.02 2.15
C GLU A 299 20.53 -13.78 1.34
N LEU A 300 19.58 -12.92 0.96
CA LEU A 300 19.83 -11.67 0.23
C LEU A 300 20.43 -10.56 1.11
N LEU A 301 20.43 -10.71 2.44
CA LEU A 301 20.91 -9.69 3.37
C LEU A 301 22.41 -9.86 3.71
N GLY A 302 23.09 -10.88 3.18
CA GLY A 302 24.52 -11.10 3.38
C GLY A 302 24.93 -11.61 4.77
N GLY A 303 23.98 -12.17 5.54
CA GLY A 303 24.21 -12.74 6.86
C GLY A 303 24.51 -14.25 6.86
N ALA A 304 24.53 -14.86 8.05
CA ALA A 304 24.59 -16.31 8.18
C ALA A 304 23.36 -16.96 7.49
N PRO A 305 23.56 -18.04 6.71
CA PRO A 305 22.46 -18.68 5.99
C PRO A 305 21.39 -19.16 6.98
N PRO A 306 20.10 -18.90 6.75
CA PRO A 306 19.05 -19.42 7.60
C PRO A 306 19.11 -20.96 7.62
N ALA A 307 18.70 -21.56 8.74
CA ALA A 307 18.63 -23.02 8.82
C ALA A 307 17.67 -23.59 7.77
N ASN A 308 17.95 -24.79 7.26
CA ASN A 308 17.09 -25.45 6.26
C ASN A 308 15.62 -25.53 6.74
N THR A 309 14.70 -25.38 5.79
CA THR A 309 13.29 -25.68 6.01
C THR A 309 13.11 -27.20 6.08
N VAL A 310 12.58 -27.71 7.18
CA VAL A 310 12.37 -29.16 7.38
C VAL A 310 10.94 -29.53 6.99
N LEU A 311 10.80 -30.31 5.92
CA LEU A 311 9.54 -30.91 5.50
C LEU A 311 9.44 -32.30 6.11
N GLY A 312 8.84 -32.40 7.31
CA GLY A 312 8.49 -33.69 7.88
C GLY A 312 9.39 -34.28 8.97
N GLY A 313 9.94 -33.45 9.86
CA GLY A 313 10.78 -33.94 10.97
C GLY A 313 10.01 -34.46 12.18
N SER A 314 10.72 -34.74 13.28
CA SER A 314 10.16 -35.15 14.59
C SER A 314 9.29 -34.07 15.26
N GLY A 315 9.36 -32.85 14.75
CA GLY A 315 8.44 -31.75 15.02
C GLY A 315 7.32 -31.63 13.99
N GLY A 316 7.13 -32.59 13.08
CA GLY A 316 6.39 -32.46 11.83
C GLY A 316 4.88 -32.70 11.88
N GLY A 317 4.16 -31.86 11.15
CA GLY A 317 2.77 -32.04 10.80
C GLY A 317 2.37 -33.34 10.08
N THR A 318 1.06 -33.59 10.02
CA THR A 318 0.41 -34.76 9.41
C THR A 318 0.46 -34.75 7.88
N ARG A 319 0.32 -33.59 7.23
CA ARG A 319 0.44 -33.40 5.77
C ARG A 319 0.98 -32.00 5.43
N TYR A 320 1.78 -31.91 4.36
CA TYR A 320 2.40 -30.67 3.86
C TYR A 320 2.13 -30.58 2.37
N HIS A 321 1.23 -29.69 2.01
CA HIS A 321 0.78 -29.50 0.65
C HIS A 321 1.16 -28.09 0.19
N LEU A 322 1.98 -28.00 -0.85
CA LEU A 322 2.34 -26.76 -1.51
C LEU A 322 1.95 -26.88 -2.99
N TYR A 323 0.90 -26.16 -3.39
CA TYR A 323 0.40 -26.17 -4.76
C TYR A 323 0.58 -24.80 -5.38
N TYR A 324 0.94 -24.76 -6.65
CA TYR A 324 0.76 -23.56 -7.45
C TYR A 324 -0.72 -23.39 -7.84
N CYS A 325 -1.24 -22.18 -7.67
CA CYS A 325 -2.61 -21.82 -8.01
C CYS A 325 -2.59 -20.42 -8.63
N SER A 326 -2.67 -20.33 -9.96
CA SER A 326 -2.49 -19.04 -10.65
C SER A 326 -3.53 -17.98 -10.26
N PRO A 327 -4.83 -18.28 -10.06
CA PRO A 327 -5.81 -17.25 -9.72
C PRO A 327 -5.53 -16.56 -8.38
N TYR A 328 -4.99 -17.29 -7.39
CA TYR A 328 -4.64 -16.71 -6.09
C TYR A 328 -3.39 -15.82 -6.17
N VAL A 329 -2.43 -16.19 -7.01
CA VAL A 329 -1.24 -15.38 -7.27
C VAL A 329 -1.64 -14.11 -8.02
N ASP A 330 -2.45 -14.23 -9.07
CA ASP A 330 -2.94 -13.10 -9.87
C ASP A 330 -3.74 -12.12 -9.04
N ALA A 331 -4.67 -12.61 -8.20
CA ALA A 331 -5.45 -11.77 -7.30
C ALA A 331 -4.57 -11.06 -6.26
N THR A 332 -3.54 -11.73 -5.74
CA THR A 332 -2.56 -11.13 -4.83
C THR A 332 -1.77 -10.02 -5.50
N LEU A 333 -1.25 -10.25 -6.71
CA LEU A 333 -0.47 -9.23 -7.44
C LEU A 333 -1.36 -8.05 -7.91
N ALA A 334 -2.61 -8.33 -8.27
CA ALA A 334 -3.60 -7.29 -8.58
C ALA A 334 -3.87 -6.40 -7.38
N ALA A 335 -3.94 -6.94 -6.16
CA ALA A 335 -4.10 -6.16 -4.94
C ALA A 335 -2.90 -5.24 -4.62
N LEU A 336 -1.71 -5.57 -5.13
CA LEU A 336 -0.49 -4.76 -5.00
C LEU A 336 -0.32 -3.73 -6.12
N THR A 337 -1.18 -3.79 -7.14
CA THR A 337 -1.08 -2.91 -8.29
C THR A 337 -1.79 -1.59 -7.99
N GLY A 338 -1.07 -0.47 -8.15
CA GLY A 338 -1.64 0.84 -7.86
C GLY A 338 -0.59 1.93 -7.80
N PHE A 339 -1.02 3.08 -7.28
CA PHE A 339 -0.12 4.21 -7.05
C PHE A 339 0.65 4.08 -5.73
N ALA A 340 1.97 4.14 -5.81
CA ALA A 340 2.82 4.35 -4.65
C ALA A 340 3.26 5.82 -4.58
N PRO A 341 2.81 6.60 -3.58
CA PRO A 341 3.21 7.99 -3.45
C PRO A 341 4.71 8.09 -3.15
N ILE A 342 5.40 9.00 -3.85
CA ILE A 342 6.80 9.30 -3.58
C ILE A 342 6.88 10.11 -2.28
N ARG A 343 7.67 9.63 -1.32
CA ARG A 343 7.86 10.29 -0.03
C ARG A 343 8.43 11.70 -0.25
N ASN A 344 7.92 12.67 0.51
CA ASN A 344 8.32 14.08 0.45
C ASN A 344 8.11 14.77 -0.91
N ALA A 345 7.24 14.23 -1.75
CA ALA A 345 6.90 14.80 -3.06
C ALA A 345 5.46 15.36 -3.13
N TRP A 346 4.91 15.73 -1.97
CA TRP A 346 3.63 16.41 -1.88
C TRP A 346 3.82 17.91 -2.10
N VAL A 347 2.91 18.53 -2.86
CA VAL A 347 2.96 19.96 -3.18
C VAL A 347 1.62 20.63 -2.90
N ASP A 348 1.65 21.71 -2.12
CA ASP A 348 0.54 22.64 -1.96
C ASP A 348 0.61 23.71 -3.06
N ASN A 349 -0.54 24.09 -3.60
CA ASN A 349 -0.67 25.19 -4.55
C ASN A 349 0.02 24.97 -5.92
N TRP A 350 -0.18 23.79 -6.50
CA TRP A 350 0.28 23.50 -7.85
C TRP A 350 -0.42 24.39 -8.88
N ALA A 351 0.35 25.00 -9.79
CA ALA A 351 -0.18 25.90 -10.81
C ALA A 351 -1.27 25.21 -11.66
N SER A 352 -2.46 25.82 -11.72
CA SER A 352 -3.48 25.47 -12.69
C SER A 352 -3.29 26.36 -13.92
N TYR A 353 -2.64 25.84 -14.95
CA TYR A 353 -2.69 26.42 -16.29
C TYR A 353 -4.02 26.09 -16.95
#